data_AF-X1T7E4-F1
#
_entry.id   AF-X1T7E4-F1
#
_cell.length_a   1.000
_cell.length_b   1.000
_cell.length_c   1.000
_cell.angle_alpha   90.00
_cell.angle_beta   90.00
_cell.angle_gamma   90.00
#
_symmetry.space_group_name_H-M   'P 1'
#
loop_
_entity.id
_entity.type
_entity.pdbx_description
1 polymer ?
#
loop_
_entity_poly.entity_id
_entity_poly.type
_entity_poly.pdbx_seq_one_letter_code
_entity_poly.pdbx_strand_id
1 'polypeptide(L)'
;MFMQVYGIDLSMEKLLQEVKSLPERIEMSSLDGNKSFKVIDNEGKNLFDFATSAVWNSRKQVIEWLQPYYANKNEIVDLFYAITQCQGWIKTTRTSVTVRIEPLQQASRRAAQEQLCRKLTSLGAQTPTGKIMIIEVGDSPI
;
A
#
# COMPACT_ATOMS: atom_id res chain seq x y z
N MET A 1 15.66 63.99 -24.32
CA MET A 1 15.47 63.29 -23.02
C MET A 1 14.14 63.65 -22.31
N PHE A 2 13.29 64.55 -22.82
CA PHE A 2 11.94 64.80 -22.22
C PHE A 2 10.80 64.02 -22.92
N MET A 3 10.97 63.65 -24.20
CA MET A 3 9.94 62.96 -24.99
C MET A 3 9.81 61.46 -24.68
N GLN A 4 10.87 60.83 -24.12
CA GLN A 4 10.85 59.43 -23.71
C GLN A 4 10.13 59.20 -22.37
N VAL A 5 10.16 60.17 -21.46
CA VAL A 5 9.50 60.08 -20.14
C VAL A 5 7.98 60.16 -20.30
N TYR A 6 7.49 61.11 -21.11
CA TYR A 6 6.06 61.25 -21.42
C TYR A 6 5.43 60.02 -22.10
N GLY A 7 6.20 59.32 -22.95
CA GLY A 7 5.73 58.10 -23.61
C GLY A 7 5.56 56.91 -22.64
N ILE A 8 6.38 56.87 -21.59
CA ILE A 8 6.30 55.85 -20.54
C ILE A 8 5.11 56.15 -19.63
N ASP A 9 4.89 57.42 -19.26
CA ASP A 9 3.77 57.81 -18.42
C ASP A 9 2.40 57.52 -19.08
N LEU A 10 2.27 57.82 -20.38
CA LEU A 10 1.09 57.47 -21.18
C LEU A 10 0.88 55.95 -21.32
N SER A 11 1.97 55.17 -21.39
CA SER A 11 1.92 53.71 -21.40
C SER A 11 1.48 53.14 -20.06
N MET A 12 1.96 53.73 -18.95
CA MET A 12 1.63 53.32 -17.60
C MET A 12 0.17 53.62 -17.26
N GLU A 13 -0.35 54.78 -17.67
CA GLU A 13 -1.76 55.13 -17.47
C GLU A 13 -2.70 54.17 -18.20
N LYS A 14 -2.36 53.76 -19.43
CA LYS A 14 -3.12 52.75 -20.17
C LYS A 14 -3.12 51.39 -19.48
N LEU A 15 -1.96 50.93 -19.03
CA LEU A 15 -1.84 49.66 -18.30
C LEU A 15 -2.61 49.68 -16.98
N LEU A 16 -2.62 50.81 -16.26
CA LEU A 16 -3.40 50.96 -15.03
C LEU A 16 -4.90 50.96 -15.30
N GLN A 17 -5.36 51.51 -16.43
CA GLN A 17 -6.76 51.40 -16.85
C GLN A 17 -7.13 49.97 -17.25
N GLU A 18 -6.26 49.27 -17.98
CA GLU A 18 -6.47 47.87 -18.34
C GLU A 18 -6.59 47.00 -17.10
N VAL A 19 -5.71 47.16 -16.11
CA VAL A 19 -5.77 46.43 -14.83
C VAL A 19 -7.08 46.71 -14.08
N LYS A 20 -7.58 47.95 -14.09
CA LYS A 20 -8.88 48.29 -13.48
C LYS A 20 -10.08 47.67 -14.21
N SER A 21 -9.92 47.36 -15.49
CA SER A 21 -10.97 46.71 -16.29
C SER A 21 -10.96 45.18 -16.19
N LEU A 22 -9.93 44.61 -15.56
CA LEU A 22 -9.87 43.16 -15.34
C LEU A 22 -10.82 42.74 -14.21
N PRO A 23 -11.49 41.59 -14.35
CA PRO A 23 -12.36 41.07 -13.31
C PRO A 23 -11.54 40.72 -12.06
N GLU A 24 -12.09 41.02 -10.88
CA GLU A 24 -11.48 40.71 -9.58
C GLU A 24 -11.30 39.19 -9.38
N ARG A 25 -12.15 38.39 -10.03
CA ARG A 25 -12.09 36.93 -10.01
C ARG A 25 -12.46 36.38 -11.39
N ILE A 26 -11.60 35.53 -11.94
CA ILE A 26 -11.89 34.81 -13.19
C ILE A 26 -12.60 33.51 -12.80
N GLU A 27 -13.86 33.36 -13.20
CA GLU A 27 -14.51 32.06 -13.14
C GLU A 27 -13.91 31.14 -14.20
N MET A 28 -13.38 29.99 -13.78
CA MET A 28 -12.67 29.07 -14.67
C MET A 28 -13.56 28.47 -15.77
N SER A 29 -14.88 28.57 -15.61
CA SER A 29 -15.92 28.21 -16.58
C SER A 29 -15.98 29.14 -17.80
N SER A 30 -15.45 30.36 -17.70
CA SER A 30 -15.47 31.36 -18.80
C SER A 30 -14.23 31.33 -19.70
N LEU A 31 -13.25 30.47 -19.38
CA LEU A 31 -12.09 30.20 -20.23
C LEU A 31 -12.46 29.16 -21.29
N ASP A 32 -13.05 29.63 -22.39
CA ASP A 32 -13.25 28.83 -23.59
C ASP A 32 -11.90 28.40 -24.16
N GLY A 33 -11.61 27.10 -24.08
CA GLY A 33 -10.52 26.48 -24.83
C GLY A 33 -9.44 25.84 -23.98
N ASN A 34 -9.71 24.59 -23.61
CA ASN A 34 -8.77 23.51 -23.84
C ASN A 34 -7.59 23.33 -22.86
N LYS A 35 -7.86 23.44 -21.55
CA LYS A 35 -7.20 22.59 -20.54
C LYS A 35 -8.21 22.24 -19.46
N SER A 36 -9.11 21.30 -19.76
CA SER A 36 -9.70 20.52 -18.67
C SER A 36 -8.52 19.87 -17.96
N PHE A 37 -8.13 20.43 -16.81
CA PHE A 37 -7.21 19.75 -15.92
C PHE A 37 -7.80 18.36 -15.68
N LYS A 38 -6.98 17.31 -15.85
CA LYS A 38 -7.39 15.94 -15.53
C LYS A 38 -7.97 15.99 -14.12
N VAL A 39 -9.29 15.80 -14.00
CA VAL A 39 -9.93 15.53 -12.72
C VAL A 39 -9.10 14.41 -12.09
N ILE A 40 -8.58 14.65 -10.88
CA ILE A 40 -7.79 13.62 -10.19
C ILE A 40 -8.71 12.41 -10.07
N ASP A 41 -8.35 11.37 -10.81
CA ASP A 41 -9.05 10.11 -10.76
C ASP A 41 -8.88 9.53 -9.35
N ASN A 42 -9.96 9.54 -8.58
CA ASN A 42 -9.97 9.03 -7.22
C ASN A 42 -9.88 7.50 -7.19
N GLU A 43 -10.07 6.80 -8.32
CA GLU A 43 -9.98 5.35 -8.38
C GLU A 43 -8.61 4.85 -7.94
N GLY A 44 -7.53 5.48 -8.45
CA GLY A 44 -6.16 5.14 -8.05
C GLY A 44 -5.89 5.37 -6.56
N LYS A 45 -6.39 6.49 -6.00
CA LYS A 45 -6.28 6.78 -4.57
C LYS A 45 -7.07 5.77 -3.73
N ASN A 46 -8.30 5.46 -4.14
CA ASN A 46 -9.16 4.52 -3.43
C ASN A 46 -8.57 3.12 -3.42
N LEU A 47 -8.01 2.67 -4.55
CA LEU A 47 -7.31 1.40 -4.66
C LEU A 47 -6.08 1.36 -3.75
N PHE A 48 -5.30 2.44 -3.72
CA PHE A 48 -4.14 2.57 -2.85
C PHE A 48 -4.53 2.52 -1.36
N ASP A 49 -5.54 3.29 -0.96
CA ASP A 49 -6.03 3.37 0.42
C ASP A 49 -6.63 2.01 0.86
N PHE A 50 -7.35 1.34 -0.04
CA PHE A 50 -7.86 -0.02 0.19
C PHE A 50 -6.74 -1.03 0.38
N ALA A 51 -5.77 -1.10 -0.54
CA ALA A 51 -4.67 -2.05 -0.47
C ALA A 51 -3.83 -1.83 0.81
N THR A 52 -3.54 -0.57 1.14
CA THR A 52 -2.84 -0.20 2.37
C THR A 52 -3.61 -0.66 3.61
N SER A 53 -4.90 -0.37 3.67
CA SER A 53 -5.75 -0.76 4.81
C SER A 53 -5.87 -2.28 4.95
N ALA A 54 -5.97 -3.01 3.84
CA ALA A 54 -6.01 -4.47 3.83
C ALA A 54 -4.72 -5.05 4.42
N VAL A 55 -3.55 -4.59 3.94
CA VAL A 55 -2.24 -5.04 4.43
C VAL A 55 -2.08 -4.76 5.93
N TRP A 56 -2.43 -3.57 6.39
CA TRP A 56 -2.36 -3.22 7.82
C TRP A 56 -3.24 -4.11 8.69
N ASN A 57 -4.48 -4.37 8.25
CA ASN A 57 -5.40 -5.24 8.98
C ASN A 57 -4.94 -6.69 8.99
N SER A 58 -4.47 -7.22 7.86
CA SER A 58 -3.91 -8.58 7.79
C SER A 58 -2.70 -8.73 8.71
N ARG A 59 -1.78 -7.76 8.72
CA ARG A 59 -0.64 -7.77 9.64
C ARG A 59 -1.08 -7.82 11.10
N LYS A 60 -2.02 -6.95 11.50
CA LYS A 60 -2.55 -6.91 12.86
C LYS A 60 -3.19 -8.25 13.25
N GLN A 61 -4.02 -8.79 12.37
CA GLN A 61 -4.71 -10.06 12.58
C GLN A 61 -3.75 -11.24 12.75
N VAL A 62 -2.68 -11.32 11.94
CA VAL A 62 -1.67 -12.38 12.09
C VAL A 62 -0.92 -12.27 13.42
N ILE A 63 -0.60 -11.05 13.85
CA ILE A 63 0.01 -10.81 15.17
C ILE A 63 -0.94 -11.26 16.29
N GLU A 64 -2.23 -10.94 16.20
CA GLU A 64 -3.24 -11.38 17.17
C GLU A 64 -3.37 -12.92 17.21
N TRP A 65 -3.24 -13.61 16.06
CA TRP A 65 -3.24 -15.08 16.02
C TRP A 65 -1.99 -15.70 16.66
N LEU A 66 -0.86 -15.00 16.71
CA LEU A 66 0.35 -15.49 17.38
C LEU A 66 0.27 -15.36 18.90
N GLN A 67 -0.46 -14.37 19.43
CA GLN A 67 -0.50 -14.08 20.87
C GLN A 67 -0.83 -15.28 21.78
N PRO A 68 -1.79 -16.17 21.43
CA PRO A 68 -2.11 -17.33 22.28
C PRO A 68 -0.98 -18.36 22.36
N TYR A 69 -0.05 -18.36 21.39
CA TYR A 69 0.97 -19.39 21.24
C TYR A 69 2.37 -18.95 21.66
N TYR A 70 2.54 -17.68 22.06
CA TYR A 70 3.84 -17.13 22.45
C TYR A 70 3.72 -16.27 23.71
N ALA A 71 4.32 -16.73 24.80
CA ALA A 71 4.17 -16.10 26.12
C ALA A 71 4.82 -14.70 26.20
N ASN A 72 5.90 -14.47 25.46
CA ASN A 72 6.62 -13.19 25.51
C ASN A 72 5.95 -12.15 24.59
N LYS A 73 5.01 -11.38 25.15
CA LYS A 73 4.25 -10.35 24.43
C LYS A 73 5.13 -9.22 23.86
N ASN A 74 6.26 -8.92 24.48
CA ASN A 74 7.15 -7.84 24.04
C ASN A 74 7.86 -8.19 22.72
N GLU A 75 7.97 -9.48 22.40
CA GLU A 75 8.65 -9.99 21.22
C GLU A 75 7.67 -10.50 20.14
N ILE A 76 6.36 -10.31 20.30
CA ILE A 76 5.38 -10.88 19.37
C ILE A 76 5.52 -10.32 17.94
N VAL A 77 5.86 -9.03 17.84
CA VAL A 77 6.09 -8.34 16.57
C VAL A 77 7.39 -8.84 15.93
N ASP A 78 8.44 -9.01 16.71
CA ASP A 78 9.71 -9.57 16.25
C ASP A 78 9.55 -11.02 15.79
N LEU A 79 8.77 -11.83 16.51
CA LEU A 79 8.43 -13.19 16.11
C LEU A 79 7.66 -13.21 14.78
N PHE A 80 6.68 -12.32 14.60
CA PHE A 80 5.97 -12.19 13.33
C PHE A 80 6.94 -11.91 12.17
N TYR A 81 7.89 -10.99 12.35
CA TYR A 81 8.89 -10.70 11.33
C TYR A 81 9.86 -11.86 11.12
N ALA A 82 10.29 -12.53 12.18
CA ALA A 82 11.14 -13.72 12.07
C ALA A 82 10.46 -14.81 11.24
N ILE A 83 9.16 -15.06 11.45
CA ILE A 83 8.39 -16.06 10.70
C ILE A 83 8.19 -15.65 9.24
N THR A 84 7.80 -14.39 8.98
CA THR A 84 7.48 -13.92 7.62
C THR A 84 8.71 -13.72 6.75
N GLN A 85 9.90 -13.62 7.35
CA GLN A 85 11.19 -13.51 6.67
C GLN A 85 11.96 -14.84 6.62
N CYS A 86 11.38 -15.95 7.14
CA CYS A 86 11.97 -17.27 6.98
C CYS A 86 12.12 -17.63 5.50
N GLN A 87 13.22 -18.32 5.19
CA GLN A 87 13.35 -18.99 3.91
C GLN A 87 12.32 -20.12 3.81
N GLY A 88 12.00 -20.51 2.59
CA GLY A 88 11.04 -21.56 2.36
C GLY A 88 11.07 -22.12 0.95
N TRP A 89 10.30 -23.17 0.76
CA TRP A 89 10.17 -23.91 -0.48
C TRP A 89 8.71 -23.94 -0.91
N ILE A 90 8.49 -23.89 -2.22
CA ILE A 90 7.16 -24.01 -2.80
C ILE A 90 7.12 -25.28 -3.64
N LYS A 91 6.15 -26.15 -3.33
CA LYS A 91 5.85 -27.35 -4.11
C LYS A 91 4.43 -27.26 -4.63
N THR A 92 4.27 -27.48 -5.93
CA THR A 92 2.94 -27.53 -6.55
C THR A 92 2.62 -28.95 -6.98
N THR A 93 1.41 -29.40 -6.67
CA THR A 93 0.85 -30.68 -7.13
C THR A 93 -0.36 -30.43 -8.03
N ARG A 94 -1.07 -31.49 -8.43
CA ARG A 94 -2.34 -31.36 -9.16
C ARG A 94 -3.43 -30.68 -8.33
N THR A 95 -3.45 -30.91 -7.01
CA THR A 95 -4.53 -30.51 -6.11
C THR A 95 -4.13 -29.46 -5.09
N SER A 96 -2.84 -29.20 -4.88
CA SER A 96 -2.35 -28.29 -3.85
C SER A 96 -1.14 -27.44 -4.28
N VAL A 97 -0.96 -26.34 -3.57
CA VAL A 97 0.28 -25.57 -3.50
C VAL A 97 0.72 -25.59 -2.04
N THR A 98 1.86 -26.20 -1.76
CA THR A 98 2.46 -26.26 -0.43
C THR A 98 3.58 -25.25 -0.33
N VAL A 99 3.47 -24.34 0.64
CA VAL A 99 4.53 -23.42 1.06
C VAL A 99 5.09 -23.95 2.37
N ARG A 100 6.33 -24.44 2.32
CA ARG A 100 7.05 -24.90 3.50
C ARG A 100 8.04 -23.83 3.94
N ILE A 101 7.98 -23.42 5.19
CA ILE A 101 8.95 -22.48 5.77
C ILE A 101 9.93 -23.19 6.69
N GLU A 102 11.17 -22.71 6.71
CA GLU A 102 12.24 -23.24 7.55
C GLU A 102 11.88 -23.10 9.04
N PRO A 103 12.12 -24.14 9.87
CA PRO A 103 11.86 -24.08 11.30
C PRO A 103 12.74 -23.05 12.01
N LEU A 104 12.13 -22.21 12.84
CA LEU A 104 12.89 -21.36 13.76
C LEU A 104 13.69 -22.21 14.76
N GLN A 105 14.89 -21.74 15.11
CA GLN A 105 15.82 -22.48 15.96
C GLN A 105 15.30 -22.63 17.40
N GLN A 106 14.78 -21.53 17.97
CA GLN A 106 14.24 -21.52 19.32
C GLN A 106 12.90 -22.28 19.38
N ALA A 107 12.82 -23.29 20.25
CA ALA A 107 11.67 -24.19 20.35
C ALA A 107 10.33 -23.47 20.60
N SER A 108 10.31 -22.45 21.46
CA SER A 108 9.09 -21.66 21.73
C SER A 108 8.62 -20.88 20.49
N ARG A 109 9.55 -20.30 19.73
CA ARG A 109 9.25 -19.58 18.49
C ARG A 109 8.79 -20.53 17.39
N ARG A 110 9.42 -21.70 17.27
CA ARG A 110 9.00 -22.77 16.35
C ARG A 110 7.60 -23.29 16.66
N ALA A 111 7.28 -23.52 17.93
CA ALA A 111 5.94 -23.95 18.31
C ALA A 111 4.87 -22.92 17.90
N ALA A 112 5.12 -21.63 18.12
CA ALA A 112 4.23 -20.57 17.66
C ALA A 112 4.12 -20.48 16.13
N GLN A 113 5.25 -20.65 15.42
CA GLN A 113 5.32 -20.73 13.96
C GLN A 113 4.45 -21.87 13.41
N GLU A 114 4.56 -23.07 13.98
CA GLU A 114 3.74 -24.23 13.58
C GLU A 114 2.25 -23.97 13.78
N GLN A 115 1.86 -23.38 14.91
CA GLN A 115 0.46 -23.05 15.17
C GLN A 115 -0.08 -22.00 14.20
N LEU A 116 0.73 -20.97 13.87
CA LEU A 116 0.36 -20.00 12.86
C LEU A 116 0.19 -20.65 11.47
N CYS A 117 1.11 -21.53 11.06
CA CYS A 117 1.02 -22.24 9.78
C CYS A 117 -0.25 -23.11 9.70
N ARG A 118 -0.57 -23.82 10.78
CA ARG A 118 -1.84 -24.58 10.90
C ARG A 118 -3.05 -23.67 10.76
N LYS A 119 -3.05 -22.51 11.43
CA LYS A 119 -4.12 -21.52 11.34
C LYS A 119 -4.29 -20.99 9.92
N LEU A 120 -3.20 -20.66 9.23
CA LEU A 120 -3.25 -20.18 7.85
C LEU A 120 -3.78 -21.26 6.89
N THR A 121 -3.33 -22.50 7.03
CA THR A 121 -3.85 -23.64 6.26
C THR A 121 -5.34 -23.86 6.53
N SER A 122 -5.79 -23.72 7.78
CA SER A 122 -7.19 -23.88 8.16
C SER A 122 -8.12 -22.81 7.57
N LEU A 123 -7.60 -21.71 7.03
CA LEU A 123 -8.41 -20.72 6.32
C LEU A 123 -8.95 -21.27 4.99
N GLY A 124 -8.41 -22.40 4.50
CA GLY A 124 -8.92 -23.09 3.32
C GLY A 124 -8.71 -22.29 2.04
N ALA A 125 -7.68 -21.44 1.98
CA ALA A 125 -7.37 -20.63 0.82
C ALA A 125 -7.15 -21.50 -0.42
N GLN A 126 -7.71 -21.07 -1.55
CA GLN A 126 -7.57 -21.75 -2.83
C GLN A 126 -7.03 -20.79 -3.87
N THR A 127 -6.18 -21.31 -4.75
CA THR A 127 -5.76 -20.58 -5.96
C THR A 127 -6.93 -20.42 -6.93
N PRO A 128 -6.86 -19.51 -7.91
CA PRO A 128 -7.87 -19.40 -8.98
C PRO A 128 -8.10 -20.72 -9.75
N THR A 129 -7.11 -21.62 -9.75
CA THR A 129 -7.19 -22.94 -10.37
C THR A 129 -7.80 -24.03 -9.48
N GLY A 130 -8.31 -23.66 -8.29
CA GLY A 130 -8.93 -24.58 -7.33
C GLY A 130 -7.95 -25.40 -6.47
N LYS A 131 -6.64 -25.18 -6.61
CA LYS A 131 -5.64 -25.84 -5.76
C LYS A 131 -5.68 -25.29 -4.34
N ILE A 132 -5.68 -26.17 -3.35
CA ILE A 132 -5.65 -25.82 -1.93
C ILE A 132 -4.27 -25.31 -1.54
N MET A 133 -4.21 -24.22 -0.79
CA MET A 133 -2.97 -23.74 -0.18
C MET A 133 -2.71 -24.45 1.15
N ILE A 134 -1.51 -25.00 1.27
CA ILE A 134 -1.02 -25.63 2.49
C ILE A 134 0.22 -24.86 2.94
N ILE A 135 0.25 -24.43 4.18
CA ILE A 135 1.36 -23.71 4.78
C ILE A 135 1.85 -24.53 5.96
N GLU A 136 3.13 -24.91 5.94
CA GLU A 136 3.72 -25.82 6.92
C GLU A 136 5.13 -25.41 7.32
N VAL A 137 5.58 -25.88 8.47
CA VAL A 137 6.96 -25.75 8.95
C VAL A 137 7.66 -27.08 8.73
N GLY A 138 8.88 -27.07 8.20
CA GLY A 138 9.65 -28.29 8.08
C GLY A 138 10.99 -28.09 7.39
N ASP A 139 11.82 -29.13 7.45
CA ASP A 139 13.13 -29.15 6.83
C ASP A 139 13.05 -29.15 5.30
N SER A 140 14.22 -28.94 4.69
CA SER A 140 14.42 -29.01 3.23
C SER A 140 13.70 -30.22 2.65
N PRO A 141 12.85 -30.03 1.63
CA PRO A 141 12.24 -31.13 0.89
C PRO A 141 13.22 -31.85 -0.06
N ILE A 142 14.46 -31.37 -0.14
CA ILE A 142 15.55 -31.84 -1.01
C ILE A 142 16.64 -32.45 -0.14
#